data_AF-A0A2P4XGE4-F1
#
_entry.id   AF-A0A2P4XGE4-F1
#
_cell.length_a   1.000
_cell.length_b   1.000
_cell.length_c   1.000
_cell.angle_alpha   90.00
_cell.angle_beta   90.00
_cell.angle_gamma   90.00
#
_symmetry.space_group_name_H-M   'P 1'
#
loop_
_entity.id
_entity.type
_entity.pdbx_description
1 polymer ?
#
loop_
_entity_poly.entity_id
_entity_poly.type
_entity_poly.pdbx_seq_one_letter_code
_entity_poly.pdbx_strand_id
1 'polypeptide(L)'
;MLSRRADLISFEVYCGQQQPIAEFGVVDIKSGPAAVVRNLRSVFSDKPSEKAMGLVVVNRFYTSIVLATIGTIITNRRGFCTAVVTKIKKRLIDIPRGSFVFARSNM
;
A
#
# COMPACT_ATOMS: atom_id res chain seq x y z
N MET A 1 -10.90 14.17 -15.46
CA MET A 1 -10.10 13.86 -16.67
C MET A 1 -9.02 12.86 -16.26
N LEU A 2 -9.26 11.56 -16.45
CA LEU A 2 -8.27 10.52 -16.16
C LEU A 2 -7.25 10.48 -17.29
N SER A 3 -5.97 10.69 -16.97
CA SER A 3 -4.87 10.57 -17.93
C SER A 3 -4.83 9.13 -18.46
N ARG A 4 -5.20 8.93 -19.73
CA ARG A 4 -5.15 7.64 -20.43
C ARG A 4 -3.82 7.48 -21.17
N ARG A 5 -2.70 7.58 -20.45
CA ARG A 5 -1.38 7.19 -20.96
C ARG A 5 -0.74 6.24 -19.95
N ALA A 6 -0.24 5.12 -20.46
CA ALA A 6 0.43 4.10 -19.68
C ALA A 6 1.92 4.17 -20.04
N ASP A 7 2.66 4.96 -19.27
CA ASP A 7 4.10 5.11 -19.44
C ASP A 7 4.78 4.28 -18.34
N LEU A 8 5.74 3.43 -18.72
CA LEU A 8 6.53 2.69 -17.75
C LEU A 8 7.60 3.61 -17.16
N ILE A 9 7.44 3.97 -15.88
CA ILE A 9 8.35 4.89 -15.20
C ILE A 9 9.51 4.13 -14.54
N SER A 10 9.25 2.97 -13.96
CA SER A 10 10.26 2.13 -13.31
C SER A 10 9.77 0.69 -13.20
N PHE A 11 10.69 -0.27 -13.36
CA PHE A 11 10.43 -1.70 -13.21
C PHE A 11 11.61 -2.35 -12.49
N GLU A 12 11.33 -3.04 -11.39
CA GLU A 12 12.29 -3.82 -10.63
C GLU A 12 11.82 -5.28 -10.62
N VAL A 13 12.67 -6.20 -11.09
CA VAL A 13 12.36 -7.63 -11.13
C VAL A 13 12.66 -8.24 -9.77
N TYR A 14 11.64 -8.83 -9.14
CA TYR A 14 11.84 -9.67 -7.97
C TYR A 14 12.32 -11.07 -8.39
N CYS A 15 13.59 -11.38 -8.13
CA CYS A 15 14.22 -12.66 -8.50
C CYS A 15 14.10 -13.75 -7.42
N GLY A 16 13.29 -13.57 -6.38
CA GLY A 16 13.22 -14.48 -5.23
C GLY A 16 14.28 -14.20 -4.15
N GLN A 17 14.31 -15.02 -3.10
CA GLN A 17 15.34 -14.91 -2.07
C GLN A 17 16.66 -15.48 -2.60
N GLN A 18 17.65 -14.61 -2.77
CA GLN A 18 19.05 -15.00 -2.82
C GLN A 18 19.77 -14.34 -1.64
N GLN A 19 20.01 -15.11 -0.56
CA GLN A 19 21.21 -15.03 0.29
C GLN A 19 21.14 -16.05 1.44
N PRO A 20 22.24 -16.75 1.75
CA PRO A 20 22.42 -17.41 3.05
C PRO A 20 22.54 -16.32 4.12
N ILE A 21 21.84 -16.54 5.23
CA ILE A 21 21.86 -15.68 6.42
C ILE A 21 23.28 -15.72 7.01
N ALA A 22 24.06 -14.66 6.81
CA ALA A 22 25.25 -14.39 7.59
C ALA A 22 25.08 -13.01 8.22
N GLU A 23 24.89 -13.05 9.54
CA GLU A 23 25.19 -12.07 10.59
C GLU A 23 25.17 -10.57 10.24
N PHE A 24 24.56 -9.81 11.16
CA PHE A 24 24.40 -8.35 11.21
C PHE A 24 23.15 -7.77 10.52
N GLY A 25 22.04 -7.75 11.28
CA GLY A 25 21.20 -6.54 11.42
C GLY A 25 20.58 -5.91 10.17
N VAL A 26 20.44 -6.62 9.06
CA VAL A 26 19.81 -6.06 7.85
C VAL A 26 18.30 -6.10 8.02
N VAL A 27 17.71 -4.95 8.36
CA VAL A 27 16.30 -4.66 8.12
C VAL A 27 16.00 -5.09 6.67
N ASP A 28 14.99 -5.92 6.46
CA ASP A 28 14.60 -6.40 5.14
C ASP A 28 14.18 -5.20 4.24
N ILE A 29 15.16 -4.61 3.57
CA ILE A 29 15.02 -3.46 2.65
C ILE A 29 14.52 -3.93 1.27
N LYS A 30 14.40 -5.25 1.05
CA LYS A 30 14.10 -5.82 -0.27
C LYS A 30 12.66 -6.31 -0.43
N SER A 31 11.86 -6.37 0.63
CA SER A 31 10.49 -6.87 0.52
C SER A 31 9.42 -5.96 1.15
N GLY A 32 8.22 -5.98 0.56
CA GLY A 32 7.03 -5.34 1.12
C GLY A 32 7.00 -3.81 0.99
N PRO A 33 6.45 -3.08 2.00
CA PRO A 33 6.24 -1.64 1.93
C PRO A 33 7.53 -0.79 1.84
N ALA A 34 8.67 -1.29 2.33
CA ALA A 34 9.94 -0.56 2.29
C ALA A 34 10.46 -0.39 0.86
N ALA A 35 10.39 -1.46 0.06
CA ALA A 35 10.72 -1.41 -1.37
C ALA A 35 9.80 -0.42 -2.11
N VAL A 36 8.51 -0.37 -1.75
CA VAL A 36 7.56 0.58 -2.32
C VAL A 36 7.99 2.02 -2.01
N VAL A 37 8.32 2.34 -0.76
CA VAL A 37 8.77 3.70 -0.38
C VAL A 37 10.03 4.11 -1.13
N ARG A 38 11.00 3.20 -1.27
CA ARG A 38 12.22 3.43 -2.07
C ARG A 38 11.88 3.72 -3.53
N ASN A 39 11.00 2.92 -4.13
CA ASN A 39 10.65 3.05 -5.54
C ASN A 39 9.83 4.35 -5.78
N LEU A 40 8.98 4.73 -4.83
CA LEU A 40 8.29 6.02 -4.87
C LEU A 40 9.29 7.18 -4.80
N ARG A 41 10.31 7.13 -3.94
CA ARG A 41 11.36 8.16 -3.92
C ARG A 41 12.10 8.27 -5.24
N SER A 42 12.45 7.14 -5.87
CA SER A 42 13.11 7.18 -7.18
C SER A 42 12.22 7.78 -8.28
N VAL A 43 10.90 7.58 -8.19
CA VAL A 43 9.93 8.12 -9.17
C VAL A 43 9.68 9.61 -8.95
N PHE A 44 9.50 10.03 -7.70
CA PHE A 44 9.13 11.41 -7.37
C PHE A 44 10.33 12.35 -7.14
N SER A 45 11.56 11.81 -7.12
CA SER A 45 12.81 12.51 -6.78
C SER A 45 12.85 13.10 -5.36
N ASP A 46 14.03 13.31 -4.80
CA ASP A 46 14.19 13.83 -3.41
C ASP A 46 13.72 15.30 -3.24
N LYS A 47 13.51 16.01 -4.35
CA LYS A 47 13.01 17.38 -4.38
C LYS A 47 11.63 17.41 -5.01
N PRO A 48 10.55 17.21 -4.23
CA PRO A 48 9.22 17.46 -4.75
C PRO A 48 9.15 18.92 -5.18
N SER A 49 8.81 19.18 -6.44
CA SER A 49 8.30 20.49 -6.82
C SER A 49 7.11 20.77 -5.90
N GLU A 50 7.05 21.93 -5.25
CA GLU A 50 6.00 22.30 -4.27
C GLU A 50 4.56 22.15 -4.80
N LYS A 51 4.40 21.94 -6.12
CA LYS A 51 3.11 21.79 -6.81
C LYS A 51 2.81 20.39 -7.33
N ALA A 52 3.72 19.42 -7.18
CA ALA A 52 3.55 18.07 -7.72
C ALA A 52 2.92 17.12 -6.69
N MET A 53 1.58 17.12 -6.59
CA MET A 53 0.84 16.09 -5.86
C MET A 53 0.54 14.91 -6.79
N GLY A 54 1.21 13.78 -6.57
CA GLY A 54 0.97 12.53 -7.30
C GLY A 54 -0.04 11.64 -6.59
N LEU A 55 -1.05 11.14 -7.32
CA LEU A 55 -1.89 10.06 -6.82
C LEU A 55 -1.20 8.72 -7.08
N VAL A 56 -0.92 7.97 -6.01
CA VAL A 56 -0.33 6.63 -6.08
C VAL A 56 -1.40 5.61 -5.75
N VAL A 57 -1.70 4.75 -6.72
CA VAL A 57 -2.62 3.61 -6.55
C VAL A 57 -1.83 2.31 -6.48
N VAL A 58 -1.98 1.58 -5.38
CA VAL A 58 -1.21 0.35 -5.11
C VAL A 58 -2.11 -0.84 -4.79
N ASN A 59 -1.62 -2.04 -5.08
CA ASN A 59 -2.31 -3.30 -4.78
C ASN A 59 -2.18 -3.68 -3.28
N ARG A 60 -3.07 -4.55 -2.77
CA ARG A 60 -3.18 -5.03 -1.38
C ARG A 60 -1.90 -5.59 -0.75
N PHE A 61 -0.96 -6.06 -1.57
CA PHE A 61 0.32 -6.58 -1.12
C PHE A 61 1.33 -5.47 -0.81
N TYR A 62 1.17 -4.32 -1.46
CA TYR A 62 2.08 -3.17 -1.38
C TYR A 62 1.52 -2.03 -0.51
N THR A 63 0.23 -2.05 -0.19
CA THR A 63 -0.37 -1.15 0.78
C THR A 63 0.01 -1.52 2.21
N SER A 64 0.30 -0.48 3.00
CA SER A 64 0.45 -0.57 4.46
C SER A 64 -0.20 0.66 5.09
N ILE A 65 -0.63 0.57 6.35
CA ILE A 65 -1.28 1.70 7.04
C ILE A 65 -0.37 2.92 7.16
N VAL A 66 0.95 2.70 7.26
CA VAL A 66 1.94 3.79 7.35
C VAL A 66 2.10 4.53 6.02
N LEU A 67 1.69 3.90 4.91
CA LEU A 67 1.80 4.47 3.57
C LEU A 67 0.45 5.08 3.17
N ALA A 68 0.34 6.41 3.24
CA ALA A 68 -0.85 7.17 2.82
C ALA A 68 -1.05 7.10 1.29
N THR A 69 -1.59 5.97 0.81
CA THR A 69 -1.83 5.67 -0.61
C THR A 69 -3.25 5.19 -0.83
N ILE A 70 -3.76 5.34 -2.05
CA ILE A 70 -5.07 4.79 -2.40
C ILE A 70 -4.87 3.33 -2.81
N GLY A 71 -5.58 2.41 -2.17
CA GLY A 71 -5.49 1.01 -2.51
C GLY A 71 -6.37 0.14 -1.64
N THR A 72 -6.42 -1.14 -1.97
CA THR A 72 -7.02 -2.16 -1.12
C THR A 72 -6.01 -2.59 -0.07
N ILE A 73 -6.43 -3.12 1.07
CA ILE A 73 -5.52 -3.63 2.11
C ILE A 73 -6.02 -4.98 2.62
N ILE A 74 -5.08 -5.85 2.98
CA ILE A 74 -5.40 -7.12 3.64
C ILE A 74 -5.84 -6.80 5.08
N THR A 75 -7.04 -7.20 5.45
CA THR A 75 -7.67 -6.86 6.74
C THR A 75 -6.94 -7.40 7.96
N ASN A 76 -6.07 -8.40 7.80
CA ASN A 76 -5.24 -8.97 8.87
C ASN A 76 -3.88 -8.25 9.07
N ARG A 77 -3.75 -6.99 8.63
CA ARG A 77 -2.51 -6.20 8.85
C ARG A 77 -2.54 -5.52 10.22
N ARG A 78 -1.40 -5.51 10.91
CA ARG A 78 -1.22 -4.75 12.17
C ARG A 78 -1.48 -3.27 11.94
N GLY A 79 -2.30 -2.65 12.79
CA GLY A 79 -2.71 -1.24 12.68
C GLY A 79 -3.95 -0.99 11.82
N PHE A 80 -4.56 -2.03 11.24
CA PHE A 80 -5.82 -1.89 10.50
C PHE A 80 -6.94 -1.53 11.47
N CYS A 81 -7.78 -0.56 11.08
CA CYS A 81 -8.85 -0.07 11.93
C CYS A 81 -9.89 -1.17 12.18
N THR A 82 -10.03 -1.61 13.43
CA THR A 82 -10.97 -2.68 13.80
C THR A 82 -12.43 -2.25 13.67
N ALA A 83 -12.71 -0.94 13.71
CA ALA A 83 -14.07 -0.41 13.57
C ALA A 83 -14.66 -0.65 12.17
N VAL A 84 -13.82 -0.83 11.14
CA VAL A 84 -14.26 -1.15 9.76
C VAL A 84 -14.20 -2.64 9.44
N VAL A 85 -13.73 -3.48 10.38
CA VAL A 85 -13.66 -4.94 10.19
C VAL A 85 -15.01 -5.56 10.54
N THR A 86 -15.68 -6.10 9.54
CA THR A 86 -16.87 -6.93 9.76
C THR A 86 -16.45 -8.31 10.25
N LYS A 87 -16.81 -8.66 11.50
CA LYS A 87 -16.56 -10.01 12.06
C LYS A 87 -17.43 -11.10 11.43
N ILE A 88 -18.47 -10.70 10.70
CA ILE A 88 -19.46 -11.59 10.10
C ILE A 88 -18.97 -12.05 8.72
N LYS A 89 -18.79 -13.38 8.56
CA LYS A 89 -18.33 -13.98 7.29
C LYS A 89 -19.38 -13.95 6.18
N LYS A 90 -20.67 -14.03 6.53
CA LYS A 90 -21.80 -14.00 5.59
C LYS A 90 -22.59 -12.72 5.79
N ARG A 91 -22.99 -12.07 4.70
CA ARG A 91 -23.84 -10.88 4.74
C ARG A 91 -25.18 -11.22 5.41
N LEU A 92 -25.59 -10.42 6.39
CA LEU A 92 -26.94 -10.46 6.97
C LEU A 92 -27.97 -9.91 5.98
N ILE A 93 -29.19 -10.45 6.02
CA ILE A 93 -30.30 -10.03 5.14
C ILE A 93 -30.61 -8.55 5.33
N ASP A 94 -30.55 -8.07 6.58
CA ASP A 94 -30.89 -6.69 6.96
C ASP A 94 -29.90 -5.62 6.47
N ILE A 95 -28.71 -6.01 6.01
CA ILE A 95 -27.71 -5.06 5.51
C ILE A 95 -27.87 -4.97 3.99
N PRO A 96 -28.33 -3.84 3.40
CA PRO A 96 -28.47 -3.69 1.95
C PRO A 96 -27.13 -3.86 1.22
N ARG A 97 -27.17 -4.39 -0.02
CA ARG A 97 -25.98 -4.45 -0.88
C ARG A 97 -25.51 -3.03 -1.18
N GLY A 98 -24.19 -2.82 -1.20
CA GLY A 98 -23.59 -1.50 -1.41
C GLY A 98 -23.46 -0.65 -0.15
N SER A 99 -23.92 -1.13 1.02
CA SER A 99 -23.66 -0.47 2.30
C SER A 99 -22.16 -0.48 2.62
N PHE A 100 -21.66 0.63 3.16
CA PHE A 100 -20.26 0.78 3.54
C PHE A 100 -20.14 1.44 4.92
N VAL A 101 -19.02 1.16 5.59
CA VAL A 101 -18.63 1.81 6.85
C VAL A 101 -17.35 2.58 6.59
N PHE A 102 -17.29 3.81 7.08
CA PHE A 102 -16.10 4.65 6.99
C PHE A 102 -15.61 4.98 8.40
N ALA A 103 -14.30 4.94 8.60
CA ALA A 103 -13.64 5.40 9.81
C ALA A 103 -12.57 6.42 9.44
N ARG A 104 -12.55 7.53 10.16
CA ARG A 104 -11.53 8.56 10.02
C ARG A 104 -10.32 8.18 10.88
N SER A 105 -9.14 8.22 10.28
CA SER A 105 -7.88 8.19 11.04
C SER A 105 -7.65 9.57 11.67
N ASN A 106 -7.32 9.61 12.96
CA ASN A 106 -6.96 10.84 13.68
C ASN A 106 -5.43 11.09 13.68
N MET A 107 -4.73 10.58 12.66
CA MET A 107 -3.31 10.88 12.46
C MET A 107 -3.08 12.37 12.25
#